data_AF-A0A7S1HMY0-F1
#
_entry.id   AF-A0A7S1HMY0-F1
#
_cell.length_a   1.000
_cell.length_b   1.000
_cell.length_c   1.000
_cell.angle_alpha   90.00
_cell.angle_beta   90.00
_cell.angle_gamma   90.00
#
_symmetry.space_group_name_H-M   'P 1'
#
loop_
_entity.id
_entity.type
_entity.pdbx_description
1 polymer ?
#
loop_
_entity_poly.entity_id
_entity_poly.type
_entity_poly.pdbx_seq_one_letter_code
_entity_poly.pdbx_strand_id
1 'polypeptide(L)'
;LRVSGEEAIAVIEQLQEAVEQERKVFVSFKVGDIYAHSYERTVRDNSGRNTGQKEPAALIKGRLLLINMAKVDDELVYQREDGDDQHSQPAQAGGEGGQDLADDDTGAHEPQPRAGQRDDRAERQPPRASVPVRDRSASRSYGGARH
;
A
#
# COMPACT_ATOMS: atom_id res chain seq x y z
N LEU A 1 10.26 14.93 22.04
CA LEU A 1 10.75 13.78 21.24
C LEU A 1 11.96 14.21 20.43
N ARG A 2 13.17 13.75 20.77
CA ARG A 2 14.37 13.96 19.94
C ARG A 2 14.31 13.00 18.75
N VAL A 3 14.50 13.53 17.55
CA VAL A 3 14.59 12.76 16.31
C VAL A 3 16.05 12.84 15.85
N SER A 4 16.76 11.71 15.85
CA SER A 4 18.17 11.64 15.44
C SER A 4 18.27 10.78 14.17
N GLY A 5 18.43 11.44 13.02
CA GLY A 5 18.62 10.74 11.75
C GLY A 5 19.96 10.01 11.67
N GLU A 6 21.00 10.57 12.29
CA GLU A 6 22.36 9.98 12.30
C GLU A 6 22.40 8.64 13.06
N GLU A 7 21.74 8.56 14.21
CA GLU A 7 21.62 7.32 14.98
C GLU A 7 20.84 6.26 14.21
N ALA A 8 19.75 6.64 13.55
CA ALA A 8 18.98 5.74 12.71
C ALA A 8 19.82 5.18 11.55
N ILE A 9 20.66 6.03 10.92
CA ILE A 9 21.58 5.60 9.86
C ILE A 9 22.59 4.58 10.40
N ALA A 10 23.22 4.87 11.53
CA ALA A 10 24.21 3.97 12.13
C ALA A 10 23.64 2.58 12.45
N VAL A 11 22.39 2.51 12.92
CA VAL A 11 21.71 1.22 13.17
C VAL A 11 21.43 0.47 11.86
N ILE A 12 20.99 1.16 10.79
CA ILE A 12 20.79 0.52 9.48
C ILE A 12 22.11 -0.05 8.93
N GLU A 13 23.21 0.69 9.06
CA GLU A 13 24.53 0.23 8.61
C GLU A 13 24.96 -1.06 9.33
N GLN A 14 24.67 -1.19 10.62
CA GLN A 14 24.95 -2.43 11.37
C GLN A 14 24.10 -3.62 10.91
N LEU A 15 22.88 -3.36 10.45
CA LEU A 15 21.97 -4.41 9.97
C LEU A 15 22.28 -4.86 8.54
N GLN A 16 23.12 -4.13 7.81
CA GLN A 16 23.41 -4.41 6.40
C GLN A 16 23.99 -5.81 6.19
N GLU A 17 24.94 -6.23 7.04
CA GLU A 17 25.55 -7.56 6.94
C GLU A 17 24.51 -8.68 7.08
N ALA A 18 23.56 -8.55 8.01
CA ALA A 18 22.51 -9.54 8.19
C ALA A 18 21.59 -9.63 6.95
N VAL A 19 21.28 -8.50 6.33
CA VAL A 19 20.48 -8.46 5.07
C VAL A 19 21.25 -9.09 3.92
N GLU A 20 22.54 -8.81 3.79
CA GLU A 20 23.41 -9.40 2.76
C GLU A 20 23.55 -10.92 2.92
N GLN A 21 23.45 -11.42 4.14
CA GLN A 21 23.42 -12.85 4.47
C GLN A 21 22.00 -13.47 4.36
N GLU A 22 21.02 -12.74 3.82
CA GLU A 22 19.62 -13.18 3.68
C GLU A 22 18.95 -13.57 5.01
N ARG A 23 19.42 -13.02 6.14
CA ARG A 23 18.84 -13.27 7.46
C ARG A 23 17.56 -12.44 7.67
N LYS A 24 16.68 -12.91 8.56
CA LYS A 24 15.42 -12.23 8.85
C LYS A 24 15.70 -10.99 9.70
N VAL A 25 15.50 -9.81 9.13
CA VAL A 25 15.63 -8.53 9.86
C VAL A 25 14.25 -7.89 10.07
N PHE A 26 13.94 -7.52 11.31
CA PHE A 26 12.71 -6.79 11.67
C PHE A 26 13.06 -5.46 12.32
N VAL A 27 12.50 -4.35 11.83
CA VAL A 27 12.80 -2.99 12.30
C VAL A 27 11.51 -2.24 12.61
N SER A 28 11.41 -1.66 13.80
CA SER A 28 10.40 -0.65 14.15
C SER A 28 10.98 0.74 13.93
N PHE A 29 10.31 1.57 13.13
CA PHE A 29 10.85 2.87 12.72
C PHE A 29 9.75 3.94 12.61
N LYS A 30 10.17 5.21 12.60
CA LYS A 30 9.32 6.34 12.20
C LYS A 30 9.83 6.94 10.90
N VAL A 31 8.90 7.23 10.01
CA VAL A 31 9.15 7.94 8.76
C VAL A 31 8.39 9.27 8.76
N GLY A 32 8.98 10.30 8.18
CA GLY A 32 8.37 11.61 7.98
C GLY A 32 8.67 12.16 6.60
N ASP A 33 8.26 13.40 6.33
CA ASP A 33 8.46 14.07 5.04
C ASP A 33 8.03 13.18 3.86
N ILE A 34 6.86 12.55 3.95
CA ILE A 34 6.38 11.59 2.97
C ILE A 34 5.92 12.32 1.70
N TYR A 35 6.38 11.88 0.53
CA TYR A 35 5.99 12.43 -0.77
C TYR A 35 5.93 11.37 -1.86
N ALA A 36 5.08 11.60 -2.87
CA ALA A 36 5.02 10.76 -4.07
C ALA A 36 6.13 11.17 -5.05
N HIS A 37 6.82 10.17 -5.61
CA HIS A 37 7.84 10.34 -6.64
C HIS A 37 7.42 9.58 -7.90
N SER A 38 7.04 10.32 -8.94
CA SER A 38 6.66 9.77 -10.23
C SER A 38 7.88 9.39 -11.07
N TYR A 39 7.78 8.28 -11.79
CA TYR A 39 8.81 7.78 -12.70
C TYR A 39 8.16 6.98 -13.85
N GLU A 40 8.91 6.67 -14.90
CA GLU A 40 8.45 5.74 -15.94
C GLU A 40 8.95 4.33 -15.63
N ARG A 41 8.08 3.33 -15.72
CA ARG A 41 8.48 1.92 -15.62
C ARG A 41 8.20 1.17 -16.91
N THR A 42 9.02 0.15 -17.17
CA THR A 42 8.79 -0.79 -18.26
C THR A 42 7.62 -1.69 -17.91
N VAL A 43 6.65 -1.78 -18.81
CA VAL A 43 5.52 -2.69 -18.69
C VAL A 43 6.00 -4.13 -18.93
N ARG A 44 5.52 -5.07 -18.10
CA ARG A 44 5.80 -6.51 -18.24
C ARG A 44 4.52 -7.27 -18.56
N ASP A 45 4.62 -8.28 -19.43
CA ASP A 45 3.52 -9.20 -19.73
C ASP A 45 3.22 -10.15 -18.56
N ASN A 46 2.16 -10.96 -18.67
CA ASN A 46 1.78 -11.94 -17.64
C ASN A 46 2.87 -13.01 -17.37
N SER A 47 3.83 -13.16 -18.28
CA SER A 47 4.99 -14.04 -18.15
C SER A 47 6.22 -13.31 -17.59
N GLY A 48 6.10 -12.04 -17.22
CA GLY A 48 7.17 -11.20 -16.68
C GLY A 48 8.14 -10.63 -17.71
N ARG A 49 7.90 -10.81 -19.01
CA ARG A 49 8.78 -10.30 -20.07
C ARG A 49 8.50 -8.82 -20.34
N ASN A 50 9.55 -8.05 -20.58
CA ASN A 50 9.42 -6.64 -20.94
C ASN A 50 8.72 -6.49 -22.30
N THR A 51 7.72 -5.62 -22.38
CA THR A 51 6.95 -5.38 -23.62
C THR A 51 7.55 -4.29 -24.51
N GLY A 52 8.55 -3.57 -24.01
CA GLY A 52 9.12 -2.38 -24.66
C GLY A 52 8.31 -1.10 -24.45
N GLN A 53 7.11 -1.19 -23.89
CA GLN A 53 6.29 -0.03 -23.54
C GLN A 53 6.71 0.56 -22.18
N LYS A 54 6.50 1.86 -22.03
CA LYS A 54 6.65 2.59 -20.78
C LYS A 54 5.32 3.15 -20.31
N GLU A 55 5.11 3.16 -19.00
CA GLU A 55 3.95 3.77 -18.37
C GLU A 55 4.38 4.64 -17.17
N PRO A 56 3.60 5.70 -16.84
CA PRO A 56 3.83 6.46 -15.62
C PRO A 56 3.52 5.58 -14.39
N ALA A 57 4.42 5.62 -13.43
CA ALA A 57 4.30 4.99 -12.13
C ALA A 57 4.68 6.00 -11.05
N ALA A 58 4.36 5.68 -9.80
CA ALA A 58 4.79 6.47 -8.65
C ALA A 58 5.24 5.54 -7.52
N LEU A 59 6.19 6.01 -6.74
CA LEU A 59 6.61 5.37 -5.50
C LEU A 59 6.55 6.40 -4.37
N ILE A 60 6.21 5.94 -3.17
CA ILE A 60 6.18 6.78 -1.98
C ILE A 60 7.59 6.82 -1.40
N LYS A 61 8.15 8.03 -1.26
CA LYS A 61 9.42 8.29 -0.57
C LYS A 61 9.13 8.98 0.77
N GLY A 62 10.07 8.89 1.69
CA GLY A 62 10.04 9.62 2.95
C GLY A 62 11.44 9.66 3.56
N ARG A 63 11.59 10.45 4.63
CA ARG A 63 12.81 10.51 5.44
C ARG A 63 12.66 9.56 6.62
N LEU A 64 13.62 8.65 6.77
CA LEU A 64 13.76 7.85 7.99
C LEU A 64 14.13 8.81 9.14
N LEU A 65 13.27 8.86 10.16
CA LEU A 65 13.42 9.78 11.28
C LEU A 65 14.07 9.12 12.49
N LEU A 66 13.69 7.87 12.77
CA LEU A 66 14.18 7.11 13.92
C LEU A 66 13.99 5.61 13.72
N ILE A 67 14.78 4.83 14.46
CA ILE A 67 14.56 3.41 14.70
C ILE A 67 14.29 3.24 16.20
N ASN A 68 13.20 2.56 16.54
CA ASN A 68 12.83 2.23 17.92
C ASN A 68 13.47 0.91 18.36
N MET A 69 13.48 -0.07 17.45
CA MET A 69 13.88 -1.45 17.74
C MET A 69 14.39 -2.11 16.44
N ALA A 70 15.42 -2.94 16.54
CA ALA A 70 15.80 -3.89 15.48
C ALA A 70 16.02 -5.31 16.04
N LYS A 71 15.59 -6.31 15.27
CA LYS A 71 15.78 -7.74 15.55
C LYS A 71 16.39 -8.44 14.35
N VAL A 72 17.24 -9.42 14.59
CA VAL A 72 17.77 -10.35 13.58
C VAL A 72 17.49 -11.78 14.03
N ASP A 73 16.83 -12.56 13.19
CA ASP A 73 16.34 -13.91 13.53
C ASP A 73 15.63 -13.97 14.89
N ASP A 74 14.75 -12.97 15.10
CA ASP A 74 13.95 -12.77 16.31
C ASP A 74 14.73 -12.38 17.59
N GLU A 75 16.07 -12.26 17.53
CA GLU A 75 16.92 -11.73 18.60
C GLU A 75 17.02 -10.20 18.56
N LEU A 76 16.83 -9.54 19.71
CA LEU A 76 16.90 -8.08 19.84
C LEU A 76 18.35 -7.60 19.78
N VAL A 77 18.71 -6.89 18.71
CA VAL A 77 20.06 -6.37 18.50
C VAL A 77 20.19 -4.87 18.76
N TYR A 78 19.07 -4.14 18.72
CA TYR A 78 19.02 -2.72 19.02
C TYR A 78 17.66 -2.34 19.64
N GLN A 79 17.71 -1.53 20.69
CA GLN A 79 16.55 -0.91 21.31
C GLN A 79 16.95 0.49 21.75
N ARG A 80 16.15 1.48 21.36
CA ARG A 80 16.41 2.88 21.74
C ARG A 80 16.10 3.11 23.22
N GLU A 81 16.99 3.82 23.90
CA GLU A 81 16.82 4.27 25.29
C GLU A 81 16.07 5.62 25.31
N ASP A 82 14.74 5.63 25.10
CA ASP A 82 13.90 6.83 25.35
C ASP A 82 12.40 6.46 25.25
N GLY A 83 11.77 6.17 26.41
CA GLY A 83 10.34 6.33 26.70
C GLY A 83 9.35 5.32 26.10
N ASP A 84 8.94 4.35 26.93
CA ASP A 84 7.70 3.54 26.86
C ASP A 84 6.69 3.89 25.75
N ASP A 85 6.83 3.27 24.59
CA ASP A 85 5.68 2.89 23.76
C ASP A 85 5.46 1.39 23.96
N GLN A 86 4.81 1.06 25.07
CA GLN A 86 4.28 -0.27 25.35
C GLN A 86 3.27 -0.66 24.25
N HIS A 87 3.72 -1.37 23.24
CA HIS A 87 2.92 -2.16 22.27
C HIS A 87 3.93 -3.05 21.53
N SER A 88 3.93 -4.38 21.54
CA SER A 88 3.07 -5.38 22.15
C SER A 88 3.91 -6.67 22.14
N GLN A 89 4.11 -7.33 23.27
CA GLN A 89 4.39 -8.78 23.25
C GLN A 89 3.04 -9.49 23.29
N PRO A 90 2.64 -10.30 22.29
CA PRO A 90 1.65 -11.32 22.55
C PRO A 90 2.32 -12.35 23.45
N ALA A 91 1.87 -12.40 24.71
CA ALA A 91 2.20 -13.46 25.63
C ALA A 91 1.87 -14.81 24.97
N GLN A 92 2.84 -15.72 24.96
CA GLN A 92 2.64 -17.11 24.59
C GLN A 92 1.64 -17.74 25.57
N ALA A 93 0.42 -18.02 25.11
CA ALA A 93 -0.51 -18.90 25.79
C ALA A 93 -0.46 -20.27 25.11
N GLY A 94 0.52 -21.09 25.54
CA GLY A 94 0.47 -22.53 25.36
C GLY A 94 -0.33 -23.15 26.52
N GLY A 95 -1.38 -23.90 26.19
CA GLY A 95 -2.21 -24.59 27.18
C GLY A 95 -3.44 -25.22 26.54
N GLU A 96 -3.23 -26.36 25.88
CA GLU A 96 -4.26 -27.26 25.38
C GLU A 96 -5.07 -27.87 26.54
N GLY A 97 -6.36 -28.14 26.31
CA GLY A 97 -7.09 -29.17 27.05
C GLY A 97 -8.52 -28.80 27.45
N GLY A 98 -9.51 -29.49 26.87
CA GLY A 98 -10.85 -29.60 27.46
C GLY A 98 -12.00 -29.41 26.48
N GLN A 99 -12.28 -30.44 25.69
CA GLN A 99 -13.56 -30.66 25.04
C GLN A 99 -14.56 -31.09 26.13
N ASP A 100 -15.78 -30.57 26.13
CA ASP A 100 -17.00 -31.39 26.25
C ASP A 100 -18.29 -30.56 26.17
N LEU A 101 -19.27 -31.19 25.53
CA LEU A 101 -20.57 -30.71 25.08
C LEU A 101 -21.65 -30.79 26.18
N ALA A 102 -22.61 -29.87 26.15
CA ALA A 102 -24.07 -30.06 26.39
C ALA A 102 -24.70 -28.65 26.47
N ASP A 103 -25.43 -28.18 25.46
CA ASP A 103 -26.83 -28.48 25.10
C ASP A 103 -27.87 -27.72 25.95
N ASP A 104 -28.75 -27.09 25.19
CA ASP A 104 -30.15 -26.77 25.46
C ASP A 104 -30.60 -25.33 25.80
N ASP A 105 -31.68 -25.01 25.08
CA ASP A 105 -32.81 -24.14 25.39
C ASP A 105 -32.79 -22.64 25.02
N THR A 106 -33.24 -22.42 23.79
CA THR A 106 -34.45 -21.63 23.46
C THR A 106 -34.41 -20.09 23.53
N GLY A 107 -34.60 -19.49 22.36
CA GLY A 107 -34.94 -18.06 22.23
C GLY A 107 -34.92 -17.55 20.79
N ALA A 108 -35.73 -18.14 19.92
CA ALA A 108 -35.93 -17.66 18.55
C ALA A 108 -36.54 -16.25 18.52
N HIS A 109 -35.82 -15.26 17.99
CA HIS A 109 -36.41 -13.99 17.53
C HIS A 109 -35.64 -13.38 16.36
N GLU A 110 -36.00 -13.77 15.14
CA GLU A 110 -36.09 -12.90 13.96
C GLU A 110 -37.02 -13.60 12.95
N PRO A 111 -37.67 -12.92 11.99
CA PRO A 111 -37.48 -11.53 11.56
C PRO A 111 -38.81 -10.75 11.40
N GLN A 112 -38.76 -9.41 11.32
CA GLN A 112 -39.80 -8.68 10.57
C GLN A 112 -39.24 -7.43 9.85
N PRO A 113 -39.51 -7.28 8.54
CA PRO A 113 -39.03 -6.18 7.72
C PRO A 113 -40.00 -4.98 7.80
N ARG A 114 -39.47 -3.77 7.99
CA ARG A 114 -40.23 -2.55 7.70
C ARG A 114 -39.85 -2.01 6.32
N ALA A 115 -40.79 -2.18 5.41
CA ALA A 115 -40.83 -1.53 4.11
C ALA A 115 -41.04 -0.02 4.24
N GLY A 116 -40.43 0.73 3.31
CA GLY A 116 -40.94 2.01 2.83
C GLY A 116 -40.22 3.25 3.34
N GLN A 117 -39.25 3.74 2.59
CA GLN A 117 -39.36 5.05 1.92
C GLN A 117 -38.29 5.11 0.82
N ARG A 118 -38.73 4.90 -0.42
CA ARG A 118 -37.96 5.27 -1.62
C ARG A 118 -38.30 6.74 -1.87
N ASP A 119 -37.36 7.64 -1.64
CA ASP A 119 -37.45 8.99 -2.19
C ASP A 119 -36.57 9.05 -3.42
N ASP A 120 -37.27 9.10 -4.55
CA ASP A 120 -36.77 9.37 -5.87
C ASP A 120 -36.07 10.74 -5.88
N ARG A 121 -34.74 10.73 -6.01
CA ARG A 121 -34.01 11.90 -6.52
C ARG A 121 -33.29 11.52 -7.80
N ALA A 122 -34.09 11.48 -8.85
CA ALA A 122 -33.65 11.61 -10.22
C ALA A 122 -32.76 12.86 -10.39
N GLU A 123 -31.81 12.71 -11.31
CA GLU A 123 -31.16 13.77 -12.10
C GLU A 123 -30.34 14.82 -11.36
N ARG A 124 -29.01 14.61 -11.37
CA ARG A 124 -28.04 15.62 -11.86
C ARG A 124 -26.88 14.94 -12.60
N GLN A 125 -27.10 14.56 -13.86
CA GLN A 125 -25.98 14.44 -14.80
C GLN A 125 -25.52 15.86 -15.18
N PRO A 126 -24.23 16.19 -15.13
CA PRO A 126 -23.73 17.40 -15.74
C PRO A 126 -23.82 17.30 -17.28
N PRO A 127 -24.18 18.37 -18.00
CA PRO A 127 -24.33 18.31 -19.44
C PRO A 127 -22.99 17.97 -20.12
N ARG A 128 -23.01 16.95 -20.97
CA ARG A 128 -21.93 16.65 -21.91
C ARG A 128 -21.65 17.88 -22.77
N ALA A 129 -20.45 18.43 -22.66
CA ALA A 129 -19.95 19.42 -23.60
C ALA A 129 -19.85 18.76 -24.99
N SER A 130 -20.61 19.27 -25.93
CA SER A 130 -20.57 18.94 -27.35
C SER A 130 -19.23 19.36 -27.93
N VAL A 131 -18.36 18.38 -28.20
CA VAL A 131 -17.16 18.61 -29.02
C VAL A 131 -17.63 18.63 -30.48
N PRO A 132 -17.50 19.74 -31.23
CA PRO A 132 -17.80 19.73 -32.64
C PRO A 132 -16.76 18.86 -33.37
N VAL A 133 -17.26 17.79 -34.00
CA VAL A 133 -16.52 17.00 -34.99
C VAL A 133 -16.13 17.94 -36.11
N ARG A 134 -14.82 18.26 -36.21
CA ARG A 134 -14.28 18.94 -37.38
C ARG A 134 -14.23 17.94 -38.52
N ASP A 135 -15.17 18.10 -39.44
CA ASP A 135 -15.14 17.55 -40.79
C ASP A 135 -13.84 18.01 -41.47
N ARG A 136 -12.91 17.09 -41.72
CA ARG A 136 -11.77 17.30 -42.63
C ARG A 136 -12.05 16.57 -43.94
N SER A 137 -13.12 16.96 -44.60
CA SER A 137 -13.23 16.87 -46.05
C SER A 137 -12.38 17.99 -46.67
N ALA A 138 -11.14 17.64 -47.02
CA ALA A 138 -10.35 18.43 -47.97
C ALA A 138 -9.53 17.48 -48.84
N SER A 139 -10.20 17.02 -49.89
CA SER A 139 -9.60 16.64 -51.15
C SER A 139 -8.66 17.76 -51.64
N ARG A 140 -7.40 17.41 -51.88
CA ARG A 140 -6.57 18.14 -52.85
C ARG A 140 -5.64 17.18 -53.57
N SER A 141 -6.18 16.69 -54.67
CA SER A 141 -5.45 16.26 -55.84
C SER A 141 -4.52 17.38 -56.33
N TYR A 142 -3.24 17.05 -56.46
CA TYR A 142 -2.29 17.54 -57.47
C TYR A 142 -1.44 16.29 -57.78
N GLY A 143 -1.35 15.74 -58.98
CA GLY A 143 -1.35 16.38 -60.29
C GLY A 143 0.09 16.57 -60.76
N GLY A 144 0.68 15.53 -61.37
CA GLY A 144 1.53 15.67 -62.56
C GLY A 144 3.07 15.68 -62.43
N ALA A 145 3.66 14.67 -63.10
CA ALA A 145 4.91 14.68 -63.88
C ALA A 145 6.26 14.72 -63.09
N ARG A 146 7.32 13.98 -63.43
CA ARG A 146 7.83 13.42 -64.69
C ARG A 146 8.75 12.21 -64.39
N HIS A 147 8.85 11.25 -65.30
CA HIS A 147 10.10 10.68 -65.79
C HIS A 147 9.86 10.07 -67.17
#